data_AF-A0A5J5W5Q9-F1
#
_entry.id   AF-A0A5J5W5Q9-F1
#
_cell.length_a   1.000
_cell.length_b   1.000
_cell.length_c   1.000
_cell.angle_alpha   90.00
_cell.angle_beta   90.00
_cell.angle_gamma   90.00
#
_symmetry.space_group_name_H-M   'P 1'
#
loop_
_entity.id
_entity.type
_entity.pdbx_description
1 polymer ?
#
loop_
_entity_poly.entity_id
_entity_poly.type
_entity_poly.pdbx_seq_one_letter_code
_entity_poly.pdbx_strand_id
1 'polypeptide(L)'
;MGCVGSTPAKGDGNAKKIRKPKPWKHPQPITKSELEQMRDEFWDTAPHYGGQKEIWDALRAAAAEPDLSQAQVIVDCAGVIVQNTDLTICYDERGAKYELPKYVLSEPTNMIRDN
;
A
#
# COMPACT_ATOMS: atom_id res chain seq x y z
N MET A 1 5.96 -44.80 25.56
CA MET A 1 5.02 -44.06 24.69
C MET A 1 5.77 -42.86 24.17
N GLY A 2 6.04 -42.86 22.86
CA GLY A 2 6.96 -41.93 22.20
C GLY A 2 6.40 -40.53 22.03
N CYS A 3 7.30 -39.56 22.02
CA CYS A 3 7.04 -38.16 21.72
C CYS A 3 6.63 -37.99 20.24
N VAL A 4 5.64 -37.14 19.96
CA VAL A 4 5.66 -36.23 18.81
C VAL A 4 4.67 -35.10 19.08
N GLY A 5 5.06 -34.18 19.96
CA GLY A 5 4.42 -32.88 20.03
C GLY A 5 4.92 -32.07 18.84
N SER A 6 4.09 -31.98 17.80
CA SER A 6 4.34 -31.17 16.61
C SER A 6 4.76 -29.76 17.02
N THR A 7 5.95 -29.33 16.63
CA THR A 7 6.33 -27.92 16.61
C THR A 7 5.30 -27.18 15.77
N PRO A 8 4.56 -26.19 16.29
CA PRO A 8 3.97 -25.21 15.41
C PRO A 8 5.14 -24.50 14.77
N ALA A 9 5.30 -24.69 13.45
CA ALA A 9 6.11 -23.81 12.64
C ALA A 9 5.62 -22.40 12.94
N LYS A 10 6.42 -21.67 13.69
CA LYS A 10 6.24 -20.26 13.97
C LYS A 10 6.52 -19.54 12.66
N GLY A 11 5.56 -19.62 11.74
CA GLY A 11 5.35 -18.60 10.75
C GLY A 11 4.97 -17.37 11.55
N ASP A 12 6.00 -16.66 12.01
CA ASP A 12 5.88 -15.31 12.54
C ASP A 12 5.19 -14.52 11.43
N GLY A 13 3.87 -14.42 11.53
CA GLY A 13 3.00 -13.56 10.75
C GLY A 13 3.33 -12.12 11.07
N ASN A 14 4.55 -11.70 10.75
CA ASN A 14 4.97 -10.31 10.70
C ASN A 14 4.47 -9.68 9.41
N ALA A 15 3.21 -9.95 9.04
CA ALA A 15 2.45 -9.02 8.24
C ALA A 15 2.36 -7.75 9.08
N LYS A 16 3.33 -6.86 8.90
CA LYS A 16 3.38 -5.57 9.58
C LYS A 16 2.03 -4.92 9.34
N LYS A 17 1.22 -4.80 10.40
CA LYS A 17 -0.09 -4.16 10.33
C LYS A 17 0.09 -2.81 9.65
N ILE A 18 -0.46 -2.66 8.45
CA ILE A 18 -0.40 -1.41 7.72
C ILE A 18 -0.99 -0.31 8.59
N ARG A 19 -0.38 0.86 8.53
CA ARG A 19 -0.76 2.04 9.27
C ARG A 19 -0.99 3.17 8.28
N LYS A 20 -1.90 4.08 8.62
CA LYS A 20 -2.07 5.29 7.83
C LYS A 20 -0.72 5.99 7.74
N PRO A 21 -0.32 6.44 6.54
CA PRO A 21 0.87 7.25 6.37
C PRO A 21 0.88 8.39 7.37
N LYS A 22 2.07 8.70 7.92
CA LYS A 22 2.22 9.95 8.67
C LYS A 22 1.67 11.12 7.83
N PRO A 23 0.91 12.04 8.44
CA PRO A 23 0.38 13.21 7.74
C PRO A 23 1.54 13.94 7.06
N TRP A 24 1.39 14.17 5.76
CA TRP A 24 2.43 14.74 4.93
C TRP A 24 1.99 16.09 4.35
N LYS A 25 2.96 16.89 3.95
CA LYS A 25 2.74 18.19 3.29
C LYS A 25 3.29 18.09 1.88
N HIS A 26 2.46 18.44 0.90
CA HIS A 26 2.94 18.63 -0.47
C HIS A 26 3.77 19.92 -0.51
N PRO A 27 4.91 19.95 -1.22
CA PRO A 27 5.76 21.14 -1.31
C PRO A 27 5.04 22.35 -1.93
N GLN A 28 4.06 22.09 -2.80
CA GLN A 28 3.21 23.10 -3.40
C GLN A 28 1.77 22.92 -2.91
N PRO A 29 1.01 24.01 -2.65
CA PRO A 29 -0.42 23.89 -2.38
C PRO A 29 -1.10 23.32 -3.63
N ILE A 30 -1.72 22.15 -3.49
CA ILE A 30 -2.47 21.49 -4.57
C ILE A 30 -3.95 21.41 -4.18
N THR A 31 -4.81 21.50 -5.18
CA THR A 31 -6.26 21.31 -4.99
C THR A 31 -6.61 19.83 -4.88
N LYS A 32 -7.82 19.53 -4.38
CA LYS A 32 -8.34 18.16 -4.40
C LYS A 32 -8.36 17.58 -5.82
N SER A 33 -8.79 18.38 -6.79
CA SER A 33 -8.83 18.01 -8.21
C SER A 33 -7.44 17.69 -8.77
N GLU A 34 -6.40 18.46 -8.40
CA GLU A 34 -5.02 18.15 -8.78
C GLU A 34 -4.51 16.87 -8.13
N LEU A 35 -4.81 16.66 -6.84
CA LEU A 35 -4.44 15.43 -6.15
C LEU A 35 -5.08 14.20 -6.81
N GLU A 36 -6.36 14.30 -7.18
CA GLU A 36 -7.08 13.23 -7.88
C GLU A 36 -6.48 12.96 -9.27
N GLN A 37 -6.11 14.01 -10.02
CA GLN A 37 -5.42 13.86 -11.31
C GLN A 37 -4.04 13.19 -11.16
N MET A 38 -3.22 13.62 -10.19
CA MET A 38 -1.92 12.99 -9.93
C MET A 38 -2.05 11.52 -9.51
N ARG A 39 -3.12 11.18 -8.77
CA ARG A 39 -3.43 9.79 -8.42
C ARG A 39 -3.78 8.98 -9.64
N ASP A 40 -4.64 9.50 -10.50
CA ASP A 40 -5.07 8.81 -11.71
C ASP A 40 -3.90 8.56 -12.65
N GLU A 41 -3.08 9.58 -12.90
CA GLU A 41 -1.88 9.47 -13.74
C GLU A 41 -0.87 8.46 -13.17
N PHE A 42 -0.71 8.42 -11.84
CA PHE A 42 0.10 7.41 -11.19
C PHE A 42 -0.46 6.00 -11.42
N TRP A 43 -1.76 5.79 -11.24
CA TRP A 43 -2.38 4.46 -11.41
C TRP A 43 -2.45 4.00 -12.87
N ASP A 44 -2.56 4.93 -13.82
CA ASP A 44 -2.48 4.64 -15.26
C ASP A 44 -1.06 4.17 -15.65
N THR A 45 -0.04 4.80 -15.08
CA THR A 45 1.36 4.48 -15.37
C THR A 45 1.95 3.38 -14.49
N ALA A 46 1.37 3.10 -13.31
CA ALA A 46 1.78 2.08 -12.35
C ALA A 46 2.17 0.71 -12.97
N PRO A 47 1.34 0.07 -13.82
CA PRO A 47 1.68 -1.22 -14.44
C PRO A 47 2.92 -1.17 -15.36
N HIS A 48 3.37 0.01 -15.78
CA HIS A 48 4.57 0.19 -16.60
C HIS A 48 5.86 0.24 -15.77
N TYR A 49 5.81 0.48 -14.46
CA TYR A 49 6.98 0.52 -13.58
C TYR A 49 7.55 -0.86 -13.23
N GLY A 50 6.91 -1.93 -13.69
CA GLY A 50 7.30 -3.32 -13.46
C GLY A 50 6.42 -4.05 -12.46
N GLY A 51 6.68 -5.34 -12.29
CA GLY A 51 5.85 -6.23 -11.48
C GLY A 51 4.59 -6.72 -12.21
N GLN A 52 3.70 -7.38 -11.46
CA GLN A 52 2.40 -7.86 -11.96
C GLN A 52 1.30 -6.82 -11.80
N LYS A 53 0.46 -6.70 -12.82
CA LYS A 53 -0.74 -5.84 -12.82
C LYS A 53 -1.72 -6.22 -11.71
N GLU A 54 -1.84 -7.51 -11.41
CA GLU A 54 -2.71 -8.04 -10.33
C GLU A 54 -2.32 -7.47 -8.97
N ILE A 55 -1.01 -7.37 -8.71
CA ILE A 55 -0.48 -6.76 -7.49
C ILE A 55 -0.74 -5.26 -7.46
N TRP A 56 -0.56 -4.57 -8.59
CA TRP A 56 -0.91 -3.15 -8.69
C TRP A 56 -2.39 -2.90 -8.43
N ASP A 57 -3.27 -3.75 -8.93
CA ASP A 57 -4.71 -3.68 -8.69
C ASP A 57 -5.05 -3.89 -7.20
N ALA A 58 -4.45 -4.90 -6.57
CA ALA A 58 -4.60 -5.14 -5.14
C ALA A 58 -4.08 -3.97 -4.30
N LEU A 59 -2.92 -3.40 -4.63
CA LEU A 59 -2.38 -2.21 -3.97
C LEU A 59 -3.31 -1.00 -4.14
N ARG A 60 -3.93 -0.84 -5.31
CA ARG A 60 -4.92 0.22 -5.57
C ARG A 60 -6.16 0.05 -4.71
N ALA A 61 -6.70 -1.15 -4.65
CA ALA A 61 -7.83 -1.49 -3.80
C ALA A 61 -7.49 -1.23 -2.32
N ALA A 62 -6.33 -1.72 -1.84
CA ALA A 62 -5.87 -1.49 -0.48
C ALA A 62 -5.64 0.00 -0.16
N ALA A 63 -5.17 0.80 -1.11
CA ALA A 63 -4.98 2.24 -0.92
C ALA A 63 -6.31 3.02 -0.93
N ALA A 64 -7.32 2.53 -1.66
CA ALA A 64 -8.66 3.11 -1.69
C ALA A 64 -9.49 2.75 -0.45
N GLU A 65 -9.19 1.61 0.19
CA GLU A 65 -9.87 1.17 1.40
C GLU A 65 -9.57 2.10 2.60
N PRO A 66 -10.60 2.69 3.24
CA PRO A 66 -10.40 3.54 4.40
C PRO A 66 -10.04 2.74 5.67
N ASP A 67 -10.40 1.45 5.70
CA ASP A 67 -10.13 0.53 6.80
C ASP A 67 -8.82 -0.22 6.61
N LEU A 68 -7.90 -0.03 7.54
CA LEU A 68 -6.58 -0.66 7.50
C LEU A 68 -6.67 -2.19 7.62
N SER A 69 -7.71 -2.73 8.25
CA SER A 69 -7.86 -4.18 8.36
C SER A 69 -8.25 -4.78 7.01
N GLN A 70 -9.16 -4.12 6.28
CA GLN A 70 -9.53 -4.51 4.92
C GLN A 70 -8.36 -4.37 3.96
N ALA A 71 -7.68 -3.22 3.97
CA ALA A 71 -6.49 -3.01 3.17
C ALA A 71 -5.38 -4.05 3.46
N GLN A 72 -5.21 -4.47 4.73
CA GLN A 72 -4.27 -5.53 5.10
C GLN A 72 -4.66 -6.88 4.49
N VAL A 73 -5.94 -7.23 4.52
CA VAL A 73 -6.46 -8.48 3.93
C VAL A 73 -6.24 -8.48 2.42
N ILE A 74 -6.42 -7.36 1.75
CA ILE A 74 -6.21 -7.25 0.30
C ILE A 74 -4.74 -7.50 -0.05
N VAL A 75 -3.79 -6.86 0.66
CA VAL A 75 -2.35 -7.07 0.39
C VAL A 75 -1.91 -8.49 0.73
N ASP A 76 -2.43 -9.08 1.82
CA ASP A 76 -2.16 -10.46 2.21
C ASP A 76 -2.69 -11.47 1.17
N CYS A 77 -3.91 -11.24 0.69
CA CYS A 77 -4.55 -12.06 -0.35
C CYS A 77 -3.78 -12.00 -1.68
N ALA A 78 -3.17 -10.85 -1.98
CA ALA A 78 -2.34 -10.66 -3.16
C ALA A 78 -0.89 -11.13 -2.99
N GLY A 79 -0.48 -11.70 -1.85
CA GLY A 79 0.90 -12.12 -1.63
C GLY A 79 1.91 -10.97 -1.47
N VAL A 80 1.41 -9.77 -1.14
CA VAL A 80 2.23 -8.56 -1.03
C VAL A 80 2.85 -8.44 0.37
N ILE A 81 4.18 -8.38 0.38
CA ILE A 81 5.03 -8.18 1.54
C ILE A 81 5.26 -6.68 1.75
N VAL A 82 4.59 -6.12 2.76
CA VAL A 82 4.71 -4.71 3.12
C VAL A 82 6.03 -4.46 3.88
N GLN A 83 6.99 -3.76 3.26
CA GLN A 83 8.26 -3.41 3.92
C GLN A 83 8.06 -2.27 4.93
N ASN A 84 7.40 -1.19 4.49
CA ASN A 84 7.06 -0.03 5.32
C ASN A 84 5.60 -0.14 5.76
N THR A 85 5.33 0.02 7.06
CA THR A 85 3.96 0.03 7.61
C THR A 85 3.03 1.00 6.89
N ASP A 86 3.56 2.07 6.30
CA ASP A 86 2.80 3.10 5.61
C ASP A 86 2.46 2.76 4.15
N LEU A 87 2.57 1.50 3.69
CA LEU A 87 2.35 1.05 2.29
C LEU A 87 3.23 1.71 1.22
N THR A 88 4.12 2.63 1.61
CA THR A 88 5.01 3.34 0.67
C THR A 88 5.94 2.44 -0.12
N ILE A 89 6.37 1.32 0.46
CA ILE A 89 7.24 0.34 -0.19
C ILE A 89 6.72 -1.05 0.12
N CYS A 90 6.37 -1.77 -0.93
CA CYS A 90 5.83 -3.12 -0.90
C CYS A 90 6.62 -4.02 -1.86
N TYR A 91 6.66 -5.31 -1.57
CA TYR A 91 7.27 -6.32 -2.43
C TYR A 91 6.27 -7.41 -2.72
N ASP A 92 6.35 -8.00 -3.89
CA ASP A 92 5.66 -9.25 -4.19
C ASP A 92 6.51 -10.45 -3.76
N GLU A 93 5.89 -11.63 -3.64
CA GLU A 93 6.57 -12.91 -3.36
C GLU A 93 7.70 -13.24 -4.36
N ARG A 94 7.62 -12.70 -5.58
CA ARG A 94 8.65 -12.85 -6.62
C ARG A 94 9.82 -11.86 -6.47
N GLY A 95 9.76 -10.95 -5.50
CA GLY A 95 10.77 -9.92 -5.24
C GLY A 95 10.63 -8.67 -6.11
N ALA A 96 9.50 -8.47 -6.80
CA ALA A 96 9.20 -7.22 -7.50
C ALA A 96 8.91 -6.11 -6.48
N LYS A 97 9.49 -4.92 -6.69
CA LYS A 97 9.33 -3.77 -5.79
C LYS A 97 8.22 -2.85 -6.29
N TYR A 98 7.35 -2.44 -5.39
CA TYR A 98 6.23 -1.53 -5.61
C TYR A 98 6.40 -0.31 -4.71
N GLU A 99 6.46 0.87 -5.31
CA GLU A 99 6.64 2.13 -4.59
C GLU A 99 5.39 2.98 -4.76
N LEU A 100 4.70 3.23 -3.65
CA LEU A 100 3.48 4.02 -3.63
C LEU A 100 3.78 5.39 -3.02
N PRO A 101 3.61 6.47 -3.81
CA PRO A 101 3.77 7.82 -3.31
C PRO A 101 2.75 8.12 -2.21
N LYS A 102 3.15 8.98 -1.26
CA LYS A 102 2.27 9.39 -0.16
C LYS A 102 0.97 10.04 -0.64
N TYR A 103 1.00 10.74 -1.78
CA TYR A 103 -0.18 11.36 -2.37
C TYR A 103 -1.23 10.36 -2.84
N VAL A 104 -0.81 9.16 -3.21
CA VAL A 104 -1.71 8.06 -3.57
C VAL A 104 -2.35 7.45 -2.33
N LEU A 105 -1.61 7.37 -1.23
CA LEU A 105 -2.02 6.70 0.00
C LEU A 105 -2.77 7.61 0.98
N SER A 106 -2.53 8.91 0.95
CA SER A 106 -3.15 9.87 1.88
C SER A 106 -3.18 11.27 1.29
N GLU A 107 -4.17 12.05 1.72
CA GLU A 107 -4.30 13.44 1.32
C GLU A 107 -3.26 14.31 2.07
N PRO A 108 -2.65 15.32 1.40
CA PRO A 108 -1.75 16.22 2.07
C PRO A 108 -2.52 17.15 3.00
N THR A 109 -1.89 17.55 4.10
CA THR A 109 -2.47 18.51 5.05
C THR A 109 -2.61 19.93 4.47
N ASN A 110 -1.94 20.22 3.35
CA ASN A 110 -1.90 21.54 2.71
C ASN A 110 -2.78 21.60 1.45
N MET A 111 -3.97 20.98 1.48
CA MET A 111 -4.93 21.11 0.39
C MET A 111 -5.53 22.51 0.34
N ILE A 112 -5.49 23.12 -0.84
CA ILE A 112 -6.20 24.36 -1.13
C ILE A 112 -7.60 24.05 -1.63
N ARG A 113 -8.57 24.85 -1.20
CA ARG A 113 -9.95 24.77 -1.67
C ARG A 113 -10.02 25.50 -3.00
N ASP A 114 -10.34 24.78 -4.06
CA ASP A 114 -10.68 25.38 -5.35
C ASP A 114 -11.94 26.24 -5.14
N ASN A 115 -11.90 27.51 -5.55
CA ASN A 115 -12.95 28.50 -5.32
C ASN A 115 -13.60 28.92 -6.63
#